data_AF-A0A9E2U751-F1
#
_entry.id   AF-A0A9E2U751-F1
#
_cell.length_a   1.000
_cell.length_b   1.000
_cell.length_c   1.000
_cell.angle_alpha   90.00
_cell.angle_beta   90.00
_cell.angle_gamma   90.00
#
_symmetry.space_group_name_H-M   'P 1'
#
loop_
_entity.id
_entity.type
_entity.pdbx_description
1 polymer ?
#
loop_
_entity_poly.entity_id
_entity_poly.type
_entity_poly.pdbx_seq_one_letter_code
_entity_poly.pdbx_strand_id
1 'polypeptide(L)'
;MAPVDEPRDRAEVRALARDARRTARALRQTAQDTHRASAELREQMVETRRTVAATLAEALAVTHISASLRVGALTSRCAWCGRYRIADRWTRVFRPGFIERCGTTHGVCDDCIVRLRAHGKSV
;
A
#
# COMPACT_ATOMS: atom_id res chain seq x y z
N MET A 1 61.52 36.25 -22.32
CA MET A 1 60.17 35.77 -22.65
C MET A 1 60.30 34.32 -23.07
N ALA A 2 59.99 33.37 -22.18
CA ALA A 2 59.97 31.96 -22.54
C ALA A 2 58.76 31.68 -23.45
N PRO A 3 58.88 30.84 -24.49
CA PRO A 3 57.74 30.44 -25.30
C PRO A 3 56.79 29.65 -24.41
N VAL A 4 55.56 30.11 -24.29
CA VAL A 4 54.49 29.37 -23.62
C VAL A 4 54.29 28.08 -24.42
N ASP A 5 54.38 26.94 -23.75
CA ASP A 5 54.26 25.58 -24.28
C ASP A 5 52.79 25.29 -24.72
N GLU A 6 52.29 26.08 -25.67
CA GLU A 6 50.91 26.15 -26.13
C GLU A 6 50.26 24.82 -26.60
N PRO A 7 51.01 23.85 -27.18
CA PRO A 7 50.46 22.54 -27.54
C PRO A 7 50.20 21.64 -26.32
N ARG A 8 50.99 21.79 -25.25
CA ARG A 8 50.94 20.95 -24.05
C ARG A 8 49.76 21.38 -23.16
N ASP A 9 49.55 22.68 -23.00
CA ASP A 9 48.38 23.25 -22.32
C ASP A 9 47.05 22.84 -22.98
N ARG A 10 46.97 22.82 -24.31
CA ARG A 10 45.76 22.39 -25.02
C ARG A 10 45.46 20.90 -24.82
N ALA A 11 46.48 20.06 -24.72
CA ALA A 11 46.31 18.62 -24.46
C ALA A 11 45.80 18.37 -23.04
N GLU A 12 46.32 19.09 -22.05
CA GLU A 12 45.88 19.03 -20.66
C GLU A 12 44.45 19.53 -20.48
N VAL A 13 44.09 20.66 -21.10
CA VAL A 13 42.70 21.17 -21.11
C VAL A 13 41.73 20.15 -21.74
N ARG A 14 42.12 19.48 -22.82
CA ARG A 14 41.31 18.40 -23.44
C ARG A 14 41.22 17.15 -22.57
N ALA A 15 42.23 16.84 -21.79
CA ALA A 15 42.21 15.72 -20.84
C ALA A 15 41.26 16.04 -19.68
N LEU A 16 41.37 17.23 -19.09
CA LEU A 16 40.50 17.72 -18.03
C LEU A 16 39.03 17.77 -18.47
N ALA A 17 38.76 18.27 -19.69
CA ALA A 17 37.41 18.29 -20.24
C ALA A 17 36.83 16.89 -20.45
N ARG A 18 37.65 15.90 -20.83
CA ARG A 18 37.23 14.49 -20.94
C ARG A 18 36.93 13.88 -19.58
N ASP A 19 37.75 14.19 -18.59
CA ASP A 19 37.55 13.71 -17.22
C ASP A 19 36.28 14.31 -16.60
N ALA A 20 36.11 15.64 -16.71
CA ALA A 20 34.89 16.32 -16.28
C ALA A 20 33.62 15.75 -16.93
N ARG A 21 33.67 15.39 -18.23
CA ARG A 21 32.55 14.72 -18.91
C ARG A 21 32.28 13.32 -18.39
N ARG A 22 33.32 12.56 -18.03
CA ARG A 22 33.16 11.23 -17.41
C ARG A 22 32.52 11.34 -16.04
N THR A 23 33.02 12.24 -15.20
CA THR A 23 32.47 12.53 -13.88
C THR A 23 31.02 13.00 -13.97
N ALA A 24 30.70 13.90 -14.90
CA ALA A 24 29.33 14.36 -15.11
C ALA A 24 28.39 13.22 -15.55
N ARG A 25 28.85 12.29 -16.39
CA ARG A 25 28.05 11.11 -16.77
C ARG A 25 27.83 10.18 -15.59
N ALA A 26 28.86 9.92 -14.79
CA ALA A 26 28.76 9.10 -13.59
C ALA A 26 27.75 9.69 -12.59
N LEU A 27 27.84 10.99 -12.31
CA LEU A 27 26.91 11.69 -11.42
C LEU A 27 25.46 11.64 -11.92
N ARG A 28 25.25 11.81 -13.24
CA ARG A 28 23.90 11.67 -13.84
C ARG A 28 23.36 10.25 -13.67
N GLN A 29 24.21 9.23 -13.83
CA GLN A 29 23.81 7.85 -13.63
C GLN A 29 23.40 7.61 -12.18
N THR A 30 24.24 8.03 -11.22
CA THR A 30 23.95 7.92 -9.79
C THR A 30 22.65 8.64 -9.41
N ALA A 31 22.39 9.82 -9.97
CA ALA A 31 21.16 10.55 -9.74
C ALA A 31 19.93 9.80 -10.29
N GLN A 32 20.04 9.21 -11.48
CA GLN A 32 18.97 8.39 -12.07
C GLN A 32 18.71 7.11 -11.25
N ASP A 33 19.76 6.46 -10.78
CA ASP A 33 19.65 5.23 -9.98
C ASP A 33 19.02 5.55 -8.62
N THR A 34 19.41 6.66 -8.00
CA THR A 34 18.81 7.15 -6.74
C THR A 34 17.33 7.50 -6.93
N HIS A 35 16.97 8.12 -8.06
CA HIS A 35 15.58 8.42 -8.37
C HIS A 35 14.74 7.14 -8.55
N ARG A 36 15.27 6.12 -9.24
CA ARG A 36 14.60 4.82 -9.40
C ARG A 36 14.41 4.12 -8.06
N ALA A 37 15.46 4.02 -7.24
CA ALA A 37 15.38 3.43 -5.91
C ALA A 37 14.36 4.17 -5.02
N SER A 38 14.29 5.49 -5.12
CA SER A 38 13.29 6.29 -4.39
C SER A 38 11.85 6.01 -4.85
N ALA A 39 11.63 5.75 -6.14
CA ALA A 39 10.32 5.39 -6.66
C ALA A 39 9.88 4.00 -6.16
N GLU A 40 10.77 3.02 -6.23
CA GLU A 40 10.53 1.66 -5.73
C GLU A 40 10.20 1.65 -4.23
N LEU A 41 10.96 2.42 -3.43
CA LEU A 41 10.70 2.55 -1.99
C LEU A 41 9.31 3.15 -1.71
N ARG A 42 8.88 4.15 -2.49
CA ARG A 42 7.54 4.74 -2.33
C ARG A 42 6.44 3.72 -2.64
N GLU A 43 6.61 2.91 -3.68
CA GLU A 43 5.66 1.85 -4.03
C GLU A 43 5.58 0.80 -2.91
N GLN A 44 6.72 0.36 -2.39
CA GLN A 44 6.79 -0.55 -1.24
C GLN A 44 6.13 0.02 0.00
N MET A 45 6.30 1.33 0.28
CA MET A 45 5.65 2.00 1.40
C MET A 45 4.12 2.03 1.22
N VAL A 46 3.63 2.28 0.00
CA VAL A 46 2.18 2.26 -0.28
C VAL A 46 1.60 0.87 -0.02
N GLU A 47 2.28 -0.18 -0.47
CA GLU A 47 1.82 -1.55 -0.29
C GLU A 47 1.89 -2.01 1.18
N THR A 48 2.99 -1.66 1.86
CA THR A 48 3.13 -1.89 3.30
C THR A 48 2.01 -1.20 4.07
N ARG A 49 1.69 0.06 3.74
CA ARG A 49 0.59 0.80 4.37
C ARG A 49 -0.75 0.13 4.14
N ARG A 50 -1.02 -0.40 2.94
CA ARG A 50 -2.25 -1.15 2.65
C ARG A 50 -2.35 -2.41 3.49
N THR A 51 -1.26 -3.17 3.58
CA THR A 51 -1.18 -4.38 4.38
C THR A 51 -1.43 -4.08 5.86
N VAL A 52 -0.73 -3.10 6.42
CA VAL A 52 -0.93 -2.67 7.82
C VAL A 52 -2.36 -2.21 8.08
N ALA A 53 -2.96 -1.42 7.17
CA ALA A 53 -4.34 -0.98 7.31
C ALA A 53 -5.33 -2.16 7.31
N ALA A 54 -5.11 -3.16 6.46
CA ALA A 54 -5.92 -4.37 6.43
C ALA A 54 -5.80 -5.19 7.72
N THR A 55 -4.58 -5.39 8.22
CA THR A 55 -4.34 -6.09 9.49
C THR A 55 -4.94 -5.36 10.68
N LEU A 56 -4.83 -4.04 10.75
CA LEU A 56 -5.46 -3.24 11.82
C LEU A 56 -6.98 -3.33 11.77
N ALA A 57 -7.58 -3.24 10.58
CA ALA A 57 -9.02 -3.39 10.42
C ALA A 57 -9.51 -4.77 10.90
N GLU A 58 -8.75 -5.83 10.61
CA GLU A 58 -9.04 -7.18 11.10
C GLU A 58 -8.91 -7.29 12.62
N ALA A 59 -7.84 -6.75 13.21
CA ALA A 59 -7.64 -6.78 14.66
C ALA A 59 -8.79 -6.06 15.39
N LEU A 60 -9.18 -4.87 14.93
CA LEU A 60 -10.30 -4.11 15.48
C LEU A 60 -11.63 -4.87 15.35
N ALA A 61 -11.85 -5.53 14.22
CA ALA A 61 -13.02 -6.36 14.01
C ALA A 61 -13.11 -7.50 15.02
N VAL A 62 -12.00 -8.23 15.22
CA VAL A 62 -11.90 -9.33 16.19
C VAL A 62 -12.12 -8.82 17.62
N THR A 63 -11.49 -7.71 18.00
CA THR A 63 -11.65 -7.10 19.33
C THR A 63 -13.10 -6.71 19.58
N HIS A 64 -13.75 -6.03 18.62
CA HIS A 64 -15.13 -5.61 18.77
C HIS A 64 -16.07 -6.80 18.91
N ILE A 65 -15.96 -7.78 18.03
CA ILE A 65 -16.80 -8.98 18.09
C ILE A 65 -16.59 -9.71 19.41
N SER A 66 -15.35 -9.87 19.86
CA SER A 66 -15.05 -10.49 21.15
C SER A 66 -15.71 -9.73 22.31
N ALA A 67 -15.72 -8.40 22.28
CA ALA A 67 -16.37 -7.57 23.29
C ALA A 67 -17.90 -7.70 23.25
N SER A 68 -18.51 -7.66 22.06
CA SER A 68 -19.96 -7.86 21.87
C SER A 68 -20.41 -9.20 22.42
N LEU A 69 -19.65 -10.26 22.15
CA LEU A 69 -19.98 -11.61 22.61
C LEU A 69 -19.89 -11.76 24.13
N ARG A 70 -18.95 -11.07 24.80
CA ARG A 70 -18.86 -11.06 26.28
C ARG A 70 -20.11 -10.49 26.95
N VAL A 71 -20.83 -9.58 26.28
CA VAL A 71 -22.07 -8.98 26.79
C VAL A 71 -23.33 -9.61 26.18
N GLY A 72 -23.20 -10.75 25.49
CA GLY A 72 -24.32 -11.46 24.87
C GLY A 72 -24.96 -10.75 23.67
N ALA A 73 -24.28 -9.74 23.10
CA ALA A 73 -24.77 -9.04 21.92
C ALA A 73 -24.56 -9.88 20.65
N LEU A 74 -25.58 -9.90 19.79
CA LEU A 74 -25.51 -10.57 18.49
C LEU A 74 -24.67 -9.77 17.51
N THR A 75 -23.85 -10.46 16.71
CA THR A 75 -23.09 -9.82 15.62
C THR A 75 -23.73 -10.14 14.28
N SER A 76 -23.88 -9.15 13.41
CA SER A 76 -24.51 -9.37 12.09
C SER A 76 -23.46 -9.74 11.04
N ARG A 77 -23.73 -10.80 10.28
CA ARG A 77 -22.93 -11.24 9.13
C ARG A 77 -23.71 -11.01 7.84
N CYS A 78 -23.04 -10.45 6.83
CA CYS A 78 -23.62 -10.27 5.52
C CYS A 78 -23.76 -11.64 4.84
N ALA A 79 -24.99 -12.02 4.53
CA ALA A 79 -25.30 -13.30 3.90
C ALA A 79 -24.66 -13.45 2.50
N TRP A 80 -24.40 -12.33 1.82
CA TRP A 80 -23.89 -12.34 0.44
C TRP A 80 -22.36 -12.35 0.35
N CYS A 81 -21.67 -11.53 1.14
CA CYS A 81 -20.22 -11.35 1.03
C CYS A 81 -19.43 -11.76 2.28
N GLY A 82 -20.11 -12.21 3.33
CA GLY A 82 -19.50 -12.68 4.57
C GLY A 82 -18.88 -11.60 5.46
N ARG A 83 -19.04 -10.31 5.13
CA ARG A 83 -18.60 -9.19 6.00
C ARG A 83 -19.40 -9.15 7.30
N TYR A 84 -18.76 -8.78 8.39
CA TYR A 84 -19.42 -8.59 9.69
C TYR A 84 -19.71 -7.11 9.93
N ARG A 85 -20.86 -6.82 10.55
CA ARG A 85 -21.20 -5.47 11.03
C ARG A 85 -20.54 -5.26 12.38
N ILE A 86 -19.67 -4.26 12.42
CA ILE A 86 -18.91 -3.83 13.60
C ILE A 86 -19.23 -2.36 13.82
N ALA A 87 -19.87 -2.04 14.94
CA ALA A 87 -20.60 -0.78 15.12
C ALA A 87 -21.51 -0.50 13.89
N ASP A 88 -21.14 0.46 13.04
CA ASP A 88 -21.89 0.85 11.84
C ASP A 88 -21.13 0.62 10.53
N ARG A 89 -20.12 -0.27 10.53
CA ARG A 89 -19.34 -0.57 9.32
C ARG A 89 -19.28 -2.06 9.03
N TRP A 90 -19.29 -2.38 7.74
CA TRP A 90 -19.15 -3.76 7.24
C TRP A 90 -17.68 -4.08 6.95
N THR A 91 -17.10 -4.97 7.73
CA THR A 91 -15.67 -5.34 7.64
C THR A 91 -15.51 -6.83 7.35
N ARG A 92 -14.52 -7.18 6.52
CA ARG A 92 -14.17 -8.59 6.26
C ARG A 92 -13.21 -9.07 7.35
N VAL A 93 -13.45 -10.29 7.85
CA VAL A 93 -12.58 -10.97 8.84
C VAL A 93 -12.04 -12.22 8.17
N PHE A 94 -10.72 -12.43 8.17
CA PHE A 94 -10.08 -13.49 7.39
C PHE A 94 -10.01 -14.84 8.13
N ARG A 95 -10.30 -14.86 9.44
CA ARG A 95 -10.39 -16.09 10.26
C ARG A 95 -11.56 -16.04 11.27
N PRO A 96 -12.79 -16.38 10.86
CA PRO A 96 -13.97 -16.23 11.70
C PRO A 96 -14.25 -17.42 12.63
N GLY A 97 -13.34 -18.39 12.76
CA GLY A 97 -13.64 -19.69 13.41
C GLY A 97 -14.12 -19.61 14.86
N PHE A 98 -13.90 -18.50 15.58
CA PHE A 98 -14.52 -18.27 16.89
C PHE A 98 -15.86 -17.52 16.79
N ILE A 99 -16.04 -16.70 15.75
CA ILE A 99 -17.24 -15.89 15.50
C ILE A 99 -18.40 -16.76 15.00
N GLU A 100 -18.13 -17.74 14.14
CA GLU A 100 -19.15 -18.66 13.61
C GLU A 100 -19.82 -19.49 14.72
N ARG A 101 -19.14 -19.68 15.85
CA ARG A 101 -19.64 -20.41 17.02
C ARG A 101 -20.46 -19.57 17.98
N CYS A 102 -20.54 -18.26 17.75
CA CYS A 102 -21.27 -17.34 18.60
C CYS A 102 -22.43 -16.74 17.81
N GLY A 103 -23.59 -16.58 18.44
CA GLY A 103 -24.84 -16.20 17.77
C GLY A 103 -24.65 -15.05 16.76
N THR A 104 -24.80 -15.36 15.48
CA THR A 104 -24.73 -14.40 14.38
C THR A 104 -26.12 -14.18 13.80
N THR A 105 -26.50 -12.92 13.63
CA THR A 105 -27.67 -12.56 12.82
C THR A 105 -27.23 -12.36 11.37
N HIS A 106 -28.15 -12.52 10.42
CA HIS A 106 -27.85 -12.34 9.01
C HIS A 106 -28.44 -11.02 8.52
N GLY A 107 -27.70 -10.30 7.67
CA GLY A 107 -28.16 -9.11 6.97
C GLY A 107 -27.52 -8.97 5.59
N VAL A 108 -27.74 -7.86 4.91
CA VAL A 108 -27.10 -7.55 3.63
C VAL A 108 -26.43 -6.17 3.74
N CYS A 109 -25.14 -6.09 3.41
CA CYS A 109 -24.41 -4.83 3.43
C CYS A 109 -24.79 -3.93 2.25
N ASP A 110 -24.56 -2.62 2.38
CA ASP A 110 -24.96 -1.62 1.38
C ASP A 110 -24.39 -1.92 -0.01
N ASP A 111 -23.10 -2.30 -0.11
CA ASP A 111 -22.52 -2.64 -1.42
C ASP A 111 -23.18 -3.88 -2.04
N CYS A 112 -23.60 -4.84 -1.23
CA CYS A 112 -24.32 -6.02 -1.72
C CYS A 112 -25.74 -5.67 -2.14
N ILE A 113 -26.42 -4.78 -1.41
CA ILE A 113 -27.73 -4.25 -1.83
C ILE A 113 -27.60 -3.57 -3.20
N VAL A 114 -26.59 -2.71 -3.37
CA VAL A 114 -26.34 -2.01 -4.65
C VAL A 114 -26.08 -3.02 -5.78
N ARG A 115 -25.21 -4.03 -5.55
CA ARG A 115 -24.93 -5.06 -6.56
C ARG A 115 -26.15 -5.90 -6.90
N LEU A 116 -26.94 -6.31 -5.91
CA LEU A 116 -28.13 -7.13 -6.13
C LEU A 116 -29.17 -6.38 -6.97
N ARG A 117 -29.39 -5.10 -6.66
CA ARG A 117 -30.29 -4.23 -7.44
C ARG A 117 -29.79 -4.03 -8.88
N ALA A 118 -28.49 -3.84 -9.08
CA ALA A 118 -27.90 -3.73 -10.42
C ALA A 118 -28.12 -4.98 -11.27
N HIS A 119 -28.29 -6.16 -10.65
CA HIS A 119 -28.62 -7.42 -11.32
C HIS A 119 -30.13 -7.74 -11.34
N GLY A 120 -31.00 -6.78 -10.99
CA GLY A 120 -32.44 -6.97 -11.00
C GLY A 120 -32.97 -7.91 -9.91
N LYS A 121 -32.19 -8.17 -8.86
CA LYS A 121 -32.63 -9.01 -7.73
C LYS A 121 -33.35 -8.16 -6.68
N SER A 122 -34.45 -8.68 -6.14
CA SER A 122 -35.08 -8.13 -4.93
C SER A 122 -34.18 -8.38 -3.72
N VAL A 123 -34.14 -7.40 -2.81
CA VAL A 123 -33.31 -7.40 -1.58
C VAL A 123 -34.18 -7.07 -0.39
#